data_AF-A0A7X6UFP0-F1
#
_entry.id   AF-A0A7X6UFP0-F1
#
_cell.length_a   1.000
_cell.length_b   1.000
_cell.length_c   1.000
_cell.angle_alpha   90.00
_cell.angle_beta   90.00
_cell.angle_gamma   90.00
#
_symmetry.space_group_name_H-M   'P 1'
#
loop_
_entity.id
_entity.type
_entity.pdbx_description
1 polymer ?
#
loop_
_entity_poly.entity_id
_entity_poly.type
_entity_poly.pdbx_seq_one_letter_code
_entity_poly.pdbx_strand_id
1 'polypeptide(L)'
;MIKRGPKRLIMGLALAALFLLSACALVPPAEDGIGTDNGPPFILRPQNEKYFREDEWVRIITLAISNPDQRDKIWESIPSAQRSEISQSDFLRYAGFLNDCLPGTISSFYRATDEESETMRVHASKSEKQLTPKPSQAAFWWIKARTSDLREIKFAVPVTLDESGIPYFSKSWLQRQASLYDYVVLYLDALSTGSGPALSSLLRHNLDVRTDAQDYAIERRVKDLLAYYSTNVVSGRGGYRCVEMMPGRAVFEELLLTGDTGNQRSRTVVFTETGGSYRADEKIPQILDQADSVLFFREQVLFEAGESGVRILSSSSIKLLGIPLSLDITGEDEKGDTIFRVTWPGLEVEALGSCDPDSLSFDGMIRQIHVSYSRFETGSGLRPGNSVHELYLRYPFARENGYLIQDTQAAVSRTLAVQLESDYIARLTLIFD
;
A
#
# COMPACT_ATOMS: atom_id res chain seq x y z
N MET A 1 -76.93 1.70 62.59
CA MET A 1 -78.28 1.60 61.99
C MET A 1 -78.20 0.75 60.73
N ILE A 2 -79.26 -0.02 60.52
CA ILE A 2 -79.36 -1.17 59.64
C ILE A 2 -79.63 -0.77 58.17
N LYS A 3 -79.10 -1.59 57.25
CA LYS A 3 -79.61 -1.92 55.90
C LYS A 3 -79.36 -0.99 54.70
N ARG A 4 -78.98 -1.72 53.63
CA ARG A 4 -79.43 -1.66 52.22
C ARG A 4 -78.60 -0.83 51.24
N GLY A 5 -77.83 -1.54 50.41
CA GLY A 5 -77.84 -1.28 48.96
C GLY A 5 -79.21 -1.65 48.34
N PRO A 6 -79.38 -1.71 46.99
CA PRO A 6 -78.35 -1.73 45.97
C PRO A 6 -78.70 -0.98 44.65
N LYS A 7 -77.88 -1.23 43.62
CA LYS A 7 -78.19 -1.34 42.18
C LYS A 7 -78.04 -0.09 41.27
N ARG A 8 -77.18 -0.34 40.27
CA ARG A 8 -77.13 0.16 38.87
C ARG A 8 -76.23 1.37 38.59
N LEU A 9 -74.99 1.07 38.21
CA LEU A 9 -74.37 1.68 37.04
C LEU A 9 -73.54 0.61 36.30
N ILE A 10 -74.22 -0.20 35.49
CA ILE A 10 -73.62 -1.05 34.44
C ILE A 10 -74.15 -0.47 33.13
N MET A 11 -73.34 0.35 32.46
CA MET A 11 -73.38 0.64 31.03
C MET A 11 -72.39 1.77 30.78
N GLY A 12 -71.25 1.46 30.16
CA GLY A 12 -70.23 2.47 29.84
C GLY A 12 -68.78 2.00 29.90
N LEU A 13 -68.52 0.70 30.00
CA LEU A 13 -67.15 0.16 30.01
C LEU A 13 -67.02 -1.16 29.23
N ALA A 14 -67.85 -1.33 28.19
CA ALA A 14 -67.86 -2.50 27.32
C ALA A 14 -67.54 -2.20 25.84
N LEU A 15 -67.04 -0.98 25.53
CA LEU A 15 -66.66 -0.61 24.16
C LEU A 15 -65.15 -0.42 23.95
N ALA A 16 -64.34 -0.46 25.02
CA ALA A 16 -62.87 -0.31 24.93
C ALA A 16 -62.11 -1.65 25.12
N ALA A 17 -62.80 -2.74 25.47
CA ALA A 17 -62.21 -4.07 25.66
C ALA A 17 -62.41 -5.02 24.46
N LEU A 18 -63.07 -4.56 23.40
CA LEU A 18 -63.39 -5.35 22.19
C LEU A 18 -62.42 -5.13 21.01
N PHE A 19 -61.35 -4.36 21.21
CA PHE A 19 -60.23 -4.25 20.25
C PHE A 19 -58.95 -4.97 20.69
N LEU A 20 -58.99 -5.75 21.78
CA LEU A 20 -57.84 -6.51 22.29
C LEU A 20 -57.98 -8.05 22.19
N LEU A 21 -59.00 -8.55 21.48
CA LEU A 21 -59.20 -9.99 21.29
C LEU A 21 -59.70 -10.30 19.87
N SER A 22 -58.81 -10.27 18.88
CA SER A 22 -58.94 -11.11 17.69
C SER A 22 -57.56 -11.47 17.13
N ALA A 23 -57.36 -12.78 16.93
CA ALA A 23 -56.22 -13.47 16.31
C ALA A 23 -55.15 -14.05 17.25
N CYS A 24 -55.57 -14.93 18.18
CA CYS A 24 -54.79 -16.15 18.42
C CYS A 24 -54.96 -17.06 17.19
N ALA A 25 -54.12 -16.86 16.18
CA ALA A 25 -53.84 -17.90 15.19
C ALA A 25 -52.60 -18.66 15.68
N LEU A 26 -52.70 -19.99 15.65
CA LEU A 26 -51.65 -20.95 15.93
C LEU A 26 -50.30 -20.45 15.39
N VAL A 27 -49.38 -20.09 16.29
CA VAL A 27 -47.95 -19.96 15.95
C VAL A 27 -47.49 -21.39 15.71
N PRO A 28 -47.12 -21.78 14.47
CA PRO A 28 -46.46 -23.06 14.27
C PRO A 28 -45.19 -23.05 15.12
N PRO A 29 -44.78 -24.17 15.73
CA PRO A 29 -43.53 -24.23 16.45
C PRO A 29 -42.43 -23.69 15.55
N ALA A 30 -41.52 -22.90 16.12
CA ALA A 30 -40.28 -22.54 15.47
C ALA A 30 -39.63 -23.85 14.99
N GLU A 31 -39.71 -24.08 13.69
CA GLU A 31 -38.75 -24.97 13.07
C GLU A 31 -37.40 -24.28 13.28
N ASP A 32 -36.63 -24.82 14.22
CA ASP A 32 -35.18 -24.88 14.11
C ASP A 32 -34.84 -25.59 12.79
N GLY A 33 -35.07 -24.87 11.71
CA GLY A 33 -34.68 -25.22 10.37
C GLY A 33 -33.26 -24.73 10.17
N ILE A 34 -32.29 -25.54 10.60
CA ILE A 34 -31.07 -25.73 9.82
C ILE A 34 -31.52 -26.41 8.52
N GLY A 35 -32.23 -25.64 7.69
CA GLY A 35 -32.63 -26.01 6.36
C GLY A 35 -31.49 -25.63 5.45
N THR A 36 -30.66 -26.61 5.11
CA THR A 36 -29.93 -26.58 3.86
C THR A 36 -30.98 -26.46 2.76
N ASP A 37 -31.28 -25.22 2.33
CA ASP A 37 -32.12 -24.95 1.17
C ASP A 37 -31.36 -25.43 -0.08
N ASN A 38 -31.41 -26.75 -0.27
CA ASN A 38 -30.94 -27.46 -1.45
C ASN A 38 -31.97 -27.26 -2.58
N GLY A 39 -32.21 -26.00 -2.96
CA GLY A 39 -32.69 -25.72 -4.30
C GLY A 39 -31.75 -26.39 -5.33
N PRO A 40 -32.26 -26.89 -6.46
CA PRO A 40 -31.38 -27.44 -7.49
C PRO A 40 -30.32 -26.39 -7.83
N PRO A 41 -29.03 -26.78 -7.89
CA PRO A 41 -27.95 -25.84 -8.11
C PRO A 41 -28.24 -25.06 -9.40
N PHE A 42 -28.14 -23.73 -9.33
CA PHE A 42 -28.27 -22.90 -10.52
C PHE A 42 -27.02 -23.12 -11.40
N ILE A 43 -27.05 -24.19 -12.19
CA ILE A 43 -25.98 -24.58 -13.09
C ILE A 43 -26.16 -23.82 -14.40
N LEU A 44 -25.23 -22.89 -14.67
CA LEU A 44 -25.15 -22.26 -15.98
C LEU A 44 -24.74 -23.30 -17.02
N ARG A 45 -25.39 -23.28 -18.19
CA ARG A 45 -24.95 -24.04 -19.37
C ARG A 45 -24.57 -23.06 -20.48
N PRO A 46 -23.53 -23.35 -21.28
CA PRO A 46 -23.17 -22.49 -22.39
C PRO A 46 -24.33 -22.35 -23.37
N GLN A 47 -24.64 -21.12 -23.83
CA GLN A 47 -25.70 -20.91 -24.83
C GLN A 47 -25.45 -21.66 -26.15
N ASN A 48 -24.17 -21.83 -26.52
CA ASN A 48 -23.77 -22.55 -27.73
C ASN A 48 -23.51 -24.05 -27.48
N GLU A 49 -23.80 -24.55 -26.28
CA GLU A 49 -23.58 -25.91 -25.79
C GLU A 49 -22.11 -26.41 -25.81
N LYS A 50 -21.15 -25.56 -26.19
CA LYS A 50 -19.74 -25.93 -26.37
C LYS A 50 -18.80 -25.23 -25.41
N TYR A 51 -18.93 -23.91 -25.28
CA TYR A 51 -18.04 -23.07 -24.47
C TYR A 51 -18.74 -21.82 -24.00
N PHE A 52 -18.44 -21.37 -22.79
CA PHE A 52 -18.88 -20.09 -22.26
C PHE A 52 -18.19 -18.94 -23.00
N ARG A 53 -18.97 -17.95 -23.44
CA ARG A 53 -18.45 -16.65 -23.87
C ARG A 53 -17.92 -15.84 -22.67
N GLU A 54 -17.25 -14.72 -22.91
CA GLU A 54 -16.68 -13.87 -21.85
C GLU A 54 -17.71 -13.53 -20.75
N ASP A 55 -18.92 -13.10 -21.14
CA ASP A 55 -19.99 -12.72 -20.22
C ASP A 55 -20.48 -13.90 -19.36
N GLU A 56 -20.63 -15.08 -19.97
CA GLU A 56 -21.04 -16.30 -19.27
C GLU A 56 -19.92 -16.82 -18.35
N TRP A 57 -18.66 -16.68 -18.77
CA TRP A 57 -17.49 -17.10 -18.01
C TRP A 57 -17.32 -16.24 -16.75
N VAL A 58 -17.47 -14.92 -16.86
CA VAL A 58 -17.49 -14.01 -15.70
C VAL A 58 -18.68 -14.34 -14.80
N ARG A 59 -19.84 -14.68 -15.37
CA ARG A 59 -21.00 -15.10 -14.58
C ARG A 59 -20.73 -16.38 -13.78
N ILE A 60 -20.03 -17.37 -14.34
CA ILE A 60 -19.58 -18.56 -13.61
C ILE A 60 -18.70 -18.18 -12.42
N ILE A 61 -17.76 -17.24 -12.60
CA ILE A 61 -16.94 -16.73 -11.50
C ILE A 61 -17.80 -16.07 -10.42
N THR A 62 -18.74 -15.20 -10.82
CA THR A 62 -19.63 -14.54 -9.84
C THR A 62 -20.47 -15.55 -9.05
N LEU A 63 -20.89 -16.65 -9.68
CA LEU A 63 -21.58 -17.75 -9.00
C LEU A 63 -20.67 -18.45 -8.00
N ALA A 64 -19.41 -18.72 -8.37
CA ALA A 64 -18.44 -19.38 -7.51
C ALA A 64 -18.02 -18.52 -6.30
N ILE A 65 -17.98 -17.19 -6.49
CA ILE A 65 -17.76 -16.23 -5.40
C ILE A 65 -18.96 -16.22 -4.46
N SER A 66 -20.18 -16.15 -5.00
CA SER A 66 -21.40 -15.97 -4.21
C SER A 66 -21.88 -17.26 -3.50
N ASN A 67 -21.46 -18.43 -3.98
CA ASN A 67 -21.92 -19.73 -3.46
C ASN A 67 -20.72 -20.64 -3.11
N PRO A 68 -20.00 -20.37 -2.00
CA PRO A 68 -18.82 -21.14 -1.60
C PRO A 68 -19.07 -22.66 -1.50
N ASP A 69 -20.23 -23.06 -0.97
CA ASP A 69 -20.60 -24.46 -0.76
C ASP A 69 -20.95 -25.22 -2.05
N GLN A 70 -21.12 -24.50 -3.17
CA GLN A 70 -21.47 -25.08 -4.46
C GLN A 70 -20.32 -25.03 -5.48
N ARG A 71 -19.13 -24.58 -5.07
CA ARG A 71 -17.99 -24.39 -5.99
C ARG A 71 -17.61 -25.67 -6.74
N ASP A 72 -17.75 -26.84 -6.13
CA ASP A 72 -17.48 -28.13 -6.77
C ASP A 72 -18.46 -28.41 -7.93
N LYS A 73 -19.75 -28.17 -7.71
CA LYS A 73 -20.78 -28.33 -8.74
C LYS A 73 -20.62 -27.30 -9.86
N ILE A 74 -20.23 -26.07 -9.51
CA ILE A 74 -19.95 -25.02 -10.48
C ILE A 74 -18.74 -25.41 -11.34
N TRP A 75 -17.67 -25.93 -10.73
CA TRP A 75 -16.51 -26.45 -11.45
C TRP A 75 -16.88 -27.53 -12.47
N GLU A 76 -17.71 -28.50 -12.07
CA GLU A 76 -18.17 -29.58 -12.95
C GLU A 76 -18.97 -29.07 -14.16
N SER A 77 -19.63 -27.92 -14.04
CA SER A 77 -20.38 -27.30 -15.14
C SER A 77 -19.50 -26.65 -16.21
N ILE A 78 -18.23 -26.39 -15.89
CA ILE A 78 -17.29 -25.72 -16.81
C ILE A 78 -16.82 -26.72 -17.87
N PRO A 79 -16.97 -26.41 -19.17
CA PRO A 79 -16.49 -27.26 -20.26
C PRO A 79 -15.01 -27.60 -20.11
N SER A 80 -14.66 -28.88 -20.32
CA SER A 80 -13.30 -29.39 -20.10
C SER A 80 -12.23 -28.61 -20.87
N ALA A 81 -12.55 -28.11 -22.07
CA ALA A 81 -11.65 -27.29 -22.87
C ALA A 81 -11.29 -25.95 -22.22
N GLN A 82 -12.19 -25.35 -21.43
CA GLN A 82 -11.97 -24.05 -20.80
C GLN A 82 -11.26 -24.17 -19.44
N ARG A 83 -11.09 -25.39 -18.92
CA ARG A 83 -10.44 -25.67 -17.63
C ARG A 83 -9.29 -26.67 -17.73
N SER A 84 -8.81 -26.96 -18.94
CA SER A 84 -7.82 -28.02 -19.20
C SER A 84 -6.46 -27.79 -18.55
N GLU A 85 -6.10 -26.54 -18.25
CA GLU A 85 -4.80 -26.22 -17.67
C GLU A 85 -4.77 -26.26 -16.13
N ILE A 86 -5.93 -26.23 -15.49
CA ILE A 86 -6.04 -26.10 -14.03
C ILE A 86 -6.80 -27.26 -13.41
N SER A 87 -6.50 -27.54 -12.15
CA SER A 87 -7.22 -28.52 -11.35
C SER A 87 -8.45 -27.90 -10.67
N GLN A 88 -9.33 -28.76 -10.13
CA GLN A 88 -10.42 -28.31 -9.27
C GLN A 88 -9.88 -27.54 -8.06
N SER A 89 -8.80 -28.01 -7.44
CA SER A 89 -8.17 -27.34 -6.30
C SER A 89 -7.69 -25.93 -6.64
N ASP A 90 -7.13 -25.74 -7.83
CA ASP A 90 -6.72 -24.40 -8.31
C ASP A 90 -7.94 -23.48 -8.47
N PHE A 91 -9.04 -23.99 -9.04
CA PHE A 91 -10.28 -23.24 -9.17
C PHE A 91 -10.91 -22.87 -7.82
N LEU A 92 -10.97 -23.82 -6.88
CA LEU A 92 -11.50 -23.58 -5.53
C LEU A 92 -10.69 -22.51 -4.80
N ARG A 93 -9.36 -22.57 -4.91
CA ARG A 93 -8.45 -21.57 -4.35
C ARG A 93 -8.65 -20.21 -5.02
N TYR A 94 -8.80 -20.19 -6.36
CA TYR A 94 -9.07 -18.98 -7.13
C TYR A 94 -10.40 -18.32 -6.72
N ALA A 95 -11.49 -19.09 -6.65
CA ALA A 95 -12.78 -18.59 -6.17
C ALA A 95 -12.74 -18.16 -4.69
N GLY A 96 -11.92 -18.84 -3.88
CA GLY A 96 -11.69 -18.52 -2.47
C GLY A 96 -11.08 -17.13 -2.28
N PHE A 97 -9.94 -16.83 -2.91
CA PHE A 97 -9.34 -15.50 -2.75
C PHE A 97 -10.21 -14.40 -3.36
N LEU A 98 -10.92 -14.65 -4.48
CA LEU A 98 -11.84 -13.65 -5.05
C LEU A 98 -12.98 -13.33 -4.07
N ASN A 99 -13.48 -14.32 -3.33
CA ASN A 99 -14.46 -14.13 -2.29
C ASN A 99 -13.93 -13.31 -1.12
N ASP A 100 -12.66 -13.48 -0.73
CA ASP A 100 -12.00 -12.63 0.28
C ASP A 100 -11.84 -11.17 -0.19
N CYS A 101 -11.57 -10.96 -1.49
CA CYS A 101 -11.38 -9.64 -2.09
C CYS A 101 -12.70 -8.88 -2.35
N LEU A 102 -13.80 -9.61 -2.54
CA LEU A 102 -15.14 -9.07 -2.79
C LEU A 102 -16.12 -9.43 -1.66
N PRO A 103 -15.93 -8.91 -0.44
CA PRO A 103 -16.87 -9.14 0.64
C PRO A 103 -18.23 -8.50 0.31
N GLY A 104 -19.30 -9.26 0.43
CA GLY A 104 -20.68 -8.78 0.24
C GLY A 104 -21.42 -9.49 -0.89
N THR A 105 -22.53 -8.88 -1.30
CA THR A 105 -23.40 -9.44 -2.35
C THR A 105 -23.03 -8.85 -3.70
N ILE A 106 -22.72 -9.71 -4.67
CA ILE A 106 -22.44 -9.27 -6.05
C ILE A 106 -23.68 -8.60 -6.62
N SER A 107 -23.54 -7.35 -7.08
CA SER A 107 -24.63 -6.55 -7.62
C SER A 107 -24.64 -6.49 -9.14
N SER A 108 -23.47 -6.50 -9.77
CA SER A 108 -23.33 -6.44 -11.24
C SER A 108 -21.91 -6.80 -11.67
N PHE A 109 -21.74 -7.04 -12.98
CA PHE A 109 -20.43 -7.13 -13.62
C PHE A 109 -20.50 -6.48 -15.00
N TYR A 110 -19.38 -5.92 -15.45
CA TYR A 110 -19.28 -5.26 -16.76
C TYR A 110 -17.83 -5.26 -17.25
N ARG A 111 -17.66 -5.20 -18.56
CA ARG A 111 -16.34 -5.13 -19.19
C ARG A 111 -15.67 -3.79 -18.84
N ALA A 112 -14.39 -3.84 -18.47
CA ALA A 112 -13.60 -2.64 -18.24
C ALA A 112 -13.45 -1.85 -19.54
N THR A 113 -13.34 -0.52 -19.41
CA THR A 113 -13.03 0.35 -20.55
C THR A 113 -11.62 0.08 -21.09
N ASP A 114 -11.30 0.58 -22.28
CA ASP A 114 -9.96 0.41 -22.86
C ASP A 114 -8.87 1.07 -22.01
N GLU A 115 -9.13 2.24 -21.44
CA GLU A 115 -8.23 2.96 -20.53
C GLU A 115 -7.98 2.19 -19.22
N GLU A 116 -9.05 1.68 -18.60
CA GLU A 116 -8.94 0.84 -17.40
C GLU A 116 -8.19 -0.46 -17.70
N SER A 117 -8.49 -1.10 -18.84
CA SER A 117 -7.82 -2.31 -19.29
C SER A 117 -6.34 -2.07 -19.56
N GLU A 118 -5.98 -0.91 -20.11
CA GLU A 118 -4.57 -0.57 -20.35
C GLU A 118 -3.77 -0.48 -19.06
N THR A 119 -4.35 0.14 -18.02
CA THR A 119 -3.73 0.19 -16.70
C THR A 119 -3.45 -1.22 -16.15
N MET A 120 -4.42 -2.13 -16.27
CA MET A 120 -4.28 -3.52 -15.81
C MET A 120 -3.27 -4.31 -16.65
N ARG A 121 -3.22 -4.07 -17.97
CA ARG A 121 -2.19 -4.66 -18.86
C ARG A 121 -0.79 -4.20 -18.48
N VAL A 122 -0.60 -2.91 -18.19
CA VAL A 122 0.68 -2.38 -17.71
C VAL A 122 1.10 -3.05 -16.41
N HIS A 123 0.18 -3.28 -15.48
CA HIS A 123 0.48 -4.00 -14.24
C HIS A 123 0.92 -5.45 -14.51
N ALA A 124 0.16 -6.19 -15.33
CA ALA A 124 0.46 -7.57 -15.69
C ALA A 124 1.72 -7.72 -16.58
N SER A 125 2.10 -6.68 -17.32
CA SER A 125 3.27 -6.69 -18.20
C SER A 125 4.59 -6.91 -17.45
N LYS A 126 4.65 -6.56 -16.16
CA LYS A 126 5.82 -6.80 -15.30
C LYS A 126 6.15 -8.29 -15.16
N SER A 127 5.16 -9.15 -15.31
CA SER A 127 5.31 -10.62 -15.31
C SER A 127 5.09 -11.23 -16.70
N GLU A 128 5.07 -10.44 -17.79
CA GLU A 128 4.70 -10.90 -19.16
C GLU A 128 5.47 -12.15 -19.59
N LYS A 129 6.78 -12.22 -19.32
CA LYS A 129 7.63 -13.36 -19.72
C LYS A 129 7.18 -14.71 -19.16
N GLN A 130 6.33 -14.69 -18.13
CA GLN A 130 5.87 -15.86 -17.40
C GLN A 130 4.35 -16.08 -17.59
N LEU A 131 3.69 -15.27 -18.42
CA LEU A 131 2.26 -15.30 -18.65
C LEU A 131 1.92 -15.81 -20.06
N THR A 132 1.08 -16.83 -20.11
CA THR A 132 0.47 -17.38 -21.32
C THR A 132 -1.03 -17.52 -21.05
N PRO A 133 -1.91 -16.75 -21.72
CA PRO A 133 -1.62 -15.86 -22.83
C PRO A 133 -1.00 -14.53 -22.35
N LYS A 134 -0.53 -13.70 -23.28
CA LYS A 134 0.07 -12.40 -22.93
C LYS A 134 -0.99 -11.43 -22.37
N PRO A 135 -0.60 -10.43 -21.55
CA PRO A 135 -1.52 -9.39 -21.06
C PRO A 135 -2.34 -8.70 -22.14
N SER A 136 -1.78 -8.50 -23.34
CA SER A 136 -2.49 -7.92 -24.48
C SER A 136 -3.64 -8.76 -25.03
N GLN A 137 -3.68 -10.05 -24.68
CA GLN A 137 -4.71 -11.01 -25.11
C GLN A 137 -5.75 -11.29 -24.03
N ALA A 138 -5.66 -10.62 -22.88
CA ALA A 138 -6.65 -10.71 -21.81
C ALA A 138 -7.69 -9.60 -21.93
N ALA A 139 -8.96 -9.94 -21.74
CA ALA A 139 -10.02 -8.98 -21.46
C ALA A 139 -10.13 -8.77 -19.95
N PHE A 140 -10.57 -7.59 -19.52
CA PHE A 140 -10.72 -7.28 -18.10
C PHE A 140 -12.17 -6.93 -17.80
N TRP A 141 -12.67 -7.46 -16.68
CA TRP A 141 -14.05 -7.29 -16.25
C TRP A 141 -14.09 -6.82 -14.81
N TRP A 142 -14.91 -5.81 -14.55
CA TRP A 142 -15.21 -5.38 -13.19
C TRP A 142 -16.35 -6.21 -12.64
N ILE A 143 -16.15 -6.78 -11.45
CA ILE A 143 -17.21 -7.35 -10.62
C ILE A 143 -17.50 -6.35 -9.51
N LYS A 144 -18.76 -5.93 -9.39
CA LYS A 144 -19.24 -5.05 -8.33
C LYS A 144 -19.94 -5.85 -7.24
N ALA A 145 -19.62 -5.56 -5.99
CA ALA A 145 -20.32 -6.08 -4.84
C ALA A 145 -20.75 -4.94 -3.91
N ARG A 146 -21.79 -5.21 -3.12
CA ARG A 146 -22.28 -4.32 -2.09
C ARG A 146 -22.08 -4.97 -0.73
N THR A 147 -21.35 -4.29 0.14
CA THR A 147 -21.12 -4.72 1.52
C THR A 147 -22.36 -4.48 2.38
N SER A 148 -22.39 -5.07 3.58
CA SER A 148 -23.49 -4.93 4.54
C SER A 148 -23.71 -3.50 5.02
N ASP A 149 -22.67 -2.67 5.02
CA ASP A 149 -22.71 -1.23 5.31
C ASP A 149 -23.03 -0.38 4.06
N LEU A 150 -23.56 -1.00 3.01
CA LEU A 150 -24.02 -0.39 1.76
C LEU A 150 -22.93 0.24 0.89
N ARG A 151 -21.64 0.08 1.21
CA ARG A 151 -20.54 0.53 0.34
C ARG A 151 -20.51 -0.34 -0.91
N GLU A 152 -20.25 0.31 -2.04
CA GLU A 152 -19.99 -0.38 -3.30
C GLU A 152 -18.49 -0.60 -3.46
N ILE A 153 -18.13 -1.83 -3.79
CA ILE A 153 -16.76 -2.23 -4.09
C ILE A 153 -16.72 -2.79 -5.51
N LYS A 154 -15.62 -2.54 -6.23
CA LYS A 154 -15.37 -3.17 -7.51
C LYS A 154 -14.01 -3.84 -7.50
N PHE A 155 -13.92 -4.99 -8.14
CA PHE A 155 -12.68 -5.75 -8.28
C PHE A 155 -12.53 -6.24 -9.71
N ALA A 156 -11.35 -6.04 -10.29
CA ALA A 156 -11.08 -6.44 -11.65
C ALA A 156 -10.69 -7.91 -11.72
N VAL A 157 -11.25 -8.62 -12.69
CA VAL A 157 -10.93 -10.02 -12.99
C VAL A 157 -10.45 -10.11 -14.43
N PRO A 158 -9.26 -10.69 -14.68
CA PRO A 158 -8.80 -10.97 -16.02
C PRO A 158 -9.54 -12.18 -16.60
N VAL A 159 -9.91 -12.08 -17.87
CA VAL A 159 -10.47 -13.15 -18.70
C VAL A 159 -9.44 -13.45 -19.78
N THR A 160 -8.74 -14.57 -19.62
CA THR A 160 -7.74 -15.01 -20.60
C THR A 160 -8.41 -15.70 -21.78
N LEU A 161 -8.00 -15.34 -22.99
CA LEU A 161 -8.57 -15.83 -24.25
C LEU A 161 -7.56 -16.69 -25.00
N ASP A 162 -8.03 -17.77 -25.62
CA ASP A 162 -7.22 -18.59 -26.52
C ASP A 162 -7.08 -17.93 -27.91
N GLU A 163 -6.39 -18.59 -28.83
CA GLU A 163 -6.19 -18.09 -30.20
C GLU A 163 -7.50 -17.89 -30.99
N SER A 164 -8.58 -18.57 -30.58
CA SER A 164 -9.92 -18.45 -31.17
C SER A 164 -10.80 -17.42 -30.45
N GLY A 165 -10.27 -16.71 -29.45
CA GLY A 165 -11.02 -15.75 -28.63
C GLY A 165 -11.94 -16.42 -27.61
N ILE A 166 -11.74 -17.70 -27.29
CA ILE A 166 -12.55 -18.43 -26.32
C ILE A 166 -11.93 -18.25 -24.93
N PRO A 167 -12.71 -17.84 -23.91
CA PRO A 167 -12.24 -17.75 -22.55
C PRO A 167 -11.79 -19.09 -21.99
N TYR A 168 -10.70 -19.10 -21.23
CA TYR A 168 -10.26 -20.27 -20.49
C TYR A 168 -9.53 -19.86 -19.22
N PHE A 169 -9.39 -20.78 -18.27
CA PHE A 169 -8.57 -20.56 -17.08
C PHE A 169 -7.10 -20.83 -17.40
N SER A 170 -6.33 -19.76 -17.57
CA SER A 170 -4.88 -19.88 -17.73
C SER A 170 -4.21 -20.27 -16.41
N LYS A 171 -3.46 -21.37 -16.43
CA LYS A 171 -2.67 -21.80 -15.27
C LYS A 171 -1.65 -20.74 -14.85
N SER A 172 -0.97 -20.13 -15.81
CA SER A 172 0.09 -19.16 -15.51
C SER A 172 -0.43 -17.90 -14.82
N TRP A 173 -1.59 -17.39 -15.26
CA TRP A 173 -2.23 -16.23 -14.64
C TRP A 173 -2.71 -16.54 -13.23
N LEU A 174 -3.45 -17.64 -13.07
CA LEU A 174 -4.00 -18.07 -11.79
C LEU A 174 -2.90 -18.32 -10.76
N GLN A 175 -1.83 -19.03 -11.16
CA GLN A 175 -0.71 -19.31 -10.27
C GLN A 175 0.01 -18.03 -9.83
N ARG A 176 0.23 -17.06 -10.73
CA ARG A 176 0.90 -15.80 -10.38
C ARG A 176 0.07 -14.94 -9.43
N GLN A 177 -1.23 -14.83 -9.65
CA GLN A 177 -2.14 -14.13 -8.72
C GLN A 177 -2.18 -14.85 -7.37
N ALA A 178 -2.32 -16.19 -7.38
CA ALA A 178 -2.39 -16.97 -6.15
C ALA A 178 -1.09 -16.94 -5.33
N SER A 179 0.08 -17.03 -5.96
CA SER A 179 1.37 -16.93 -5.26
C SER A 179 1.63 -15.54 -4.69
N LEU A 180 1.26 -14.47 -5.41
CA LEU A 180 1.34 -13.12 -4.89
C LEU A 180 0.39 -12.90 -3.72
N TYR A 181 -0.85 -13.39 -3.82
CA TYR A 181 -1.81 -13.33 -2.73
C TYR A 181 -1.32 -14.07 -1.48
N ASP A 182 -0.79 -15.29 -1.62
CA ASP A 182 -0.21 -16.04 -0.50
C ASP A 182 0.92 -15.27 0.17
N TYR A 183 1.84 -14.69 -0.61
CA TYR A 183 2.91 -13.88 -0.08
C TYR A 183 2.36 -12.72 0.75
N VAL A 184 1.36 -12.00 0.22
CA VAL A 184 0.73 -10.88 0.94
C VAL A 184 0.08 -11.33 2.24
N VAL A 185 -0.68 -12.43 2.21
CA VAL A 185 -1.34 -12.97 3.41
C VAL A 185 -0.31 -13.35 4.47
N LEU A 186 0.78 -14.03 4.10
CA LEU A 186 1.87 -14.37 5.02
C LEU A 186 2.58 -13.12 5.56
N TYR A 187 2.77 -12.10 4.72
CA TYR A 187 3.38 -10.83 5.11
C TYR A 187 2.53 -10.09 6.15
N LEU A 188 1.23 -9.93 5.87
CA LEU A 188 0.29 -9.27 6.78
C LEU A 188 0.07 -10.08 8.06
N ASP A 189 0.07 -11.41 7.97
CA ASP A 189 -0.01 -12.29 9.15
C ASP A 189 1.23 -12.14 10.04
N ALA A 190 2.43 -12.14 9.47
CA ALA A 190 3.68 -11.92 10.21
C ALA A 190 3.70 -10.56 10.92
N LEU A 191 3.19 -9.51 10.28
CA LEU A 191 3.02 -8.19 10.90
C LEU A 191 2.00 -8.23 12.04
N SER A 192 0.83 -8.83 11.81
CA SER A 192 -0.26 -8.89 12.79
C SER A 192 0.09 -9.71 14.04
N THR A 193 0.92 -10.75 13.88
CA THR A 193 1.38 -11.63 14.97
C THR A 193 2.66 -11.16 15.63
N GLY A 194 3.29 -10.09 15.12
CA GLY A 194 4.55 -9.58 15.66
C GLY A 194 5.76 -10.46 15.32
N SER A 195 5.66 -11.35 14.33
CA SER A 195 6.68 -12.38 14.05
C SER A 195 7.84 -11.84 13.22
N GLY A 196 8.86 -11.32 13.90
CA GLY A 196 10.12 -10.88 13.28
C GLY A 196 10.80 -11.93 12.41
N PRO A 197 10.97 -13.19 12.85
CA PRO A 197 11.59 -14.23 12.03
C PRO A 197 10.83 -14.53 10.73
N ALA A 198 9.50 -14.58 10.78
CA ALA A 198 8.68 -14.82 9.58
C ALA A 198 8.78 -13.64 8.60
N LEU A 199 8.69 -12.41 9.12
CA LEU A 199 8.82 -11.21 8.31
C LEU A 199 10.22 -11.09 7.69
N SER A 200 11.28 -11.37 8.45
CA SER A 200 12.66 -11.40 7.95
C SER A 200 12.81 -12.42 6.82
N SER A 201 12.29 -13.65 7.00
CA SER A 201 12.31 -14.68 5.96
C SER A 201 11.59 -14.25 4.68
N LEU A 202 10.42 -13.61 4.80
CA LEU A 202 9.66 -13.09 3.66
C LEU A 202 10.36 -11.93 2.95
N LEU A 203 10.99 -11.01 3.69
CA LEU A 203 11.75 -9.91 3.11
C LEU A 203 13.02 -10.39 2.40
N ARG A 204 13.62 -11.50 2.85
CA ARG A 204 14.80 -12.12 2.22
C ARG A 204 14.46 -13.03 1.05
N HIS A 205 13.18 -13.33 0.83
CA HIS A 205 12.77 -14.31 -0.17
C HIS A 205 13.24 -13.90 -1.58
N ASN A 206 14.05 -14.77 -2.21
CA ASN A 206 14.68 -14.53 -3.51
C ASN A 206 15.50 -13.21 -3.58
N LEU A 207 16.01 -12.72 -2.45
CA LEU A 207 17.04 -11.69 -2.41
C LEU A 207 18.41 -12.35 -2.18
N ASP A 208 19.34 -12.04 -3.07
CA ASP A 208 20.74 -12.41 -2.91
C ASP A 208 21.39 -11.42 -1.93
N VAL A 209 21.49 -11.80 -0.65
CA VAL A 209 22.10 -10.98 0.40
C VAL A 209 23.60 -11.16 0.34
N ARG A 210 24.31 -10.12 -0.09
CA ARG A 210 25.75 -10.20 -0.40
C ARG A 210 26.65 -9.52 0.63
N THR A 211 26.08 -8.67 1.49
CA THR A 211 26.83 -7.85 2.44
C THR A 211 26.14 -7.79 3.80
N ASP A 212 26.92 -7.62 4.87
CA ASP A 212 26.39 -7.45 6.22
C ASP A 212 25.51 -6.18 6.32
N ALA A 213 25.88 -5.10 5.63
CA ALA A 213 25.07 -3.88 5.60
C ALA A 213 23.67 -4.12 5.04
N GLN A 214 23.55 -4.95 3.99
CA GLN A 214 22.25 -5.35 3.45
C GLN A 214 21.46 -6.21 4.44
N ASP A 215 22.13 -7.13 5.13
CA ASP A 215 21.54 -7.98 6.15
C ASP A 215 20.94 -7.16 7.30
N TYR A 216 21.76 -6.26 7.87
CA TYR A 216 21.34 -5.38 8.95
C TYR A 216 20.24 -4.40 8.50
N ALA A 217 20.27 -3.92 7.25
CA ALA A 217 19.20 -3.07 6.71
C ALA A 217 17.85 -3.80 6.65
N ILE A 218 17.85 -5.11 6.31
CA ILE A 218 16.63 -5.93 6.33
C ILE A 218 16.13 -6.09 7.77
N GLU A 219 17.01 -6.44 8.72
CA GLU A 219 16.61 -6.60 10.12
C GLU A 219 16.11 -5.28 10.73
N ARG A 220 16.72 -4.15 10.37
CA ARG A 220 16.22 -2.83 10.75
C ARG A 220 14.82 -2.59 10.21
N ARG A 221 14.58 -2.90 8.93
CA ARG A 221 13.25 -2.77 8.30
C ARG A 221 12.22 -3.65 8.99
N VAL A 222 12.56 -4.89 9.36
CA VAL A 222 11.68 -5.80 10.12
C VAL A 222 11.27 -5.14 11.43
N LYS A 223 12.23 -4.65 12.21
CA LYS A 223 11.97 -4.00 13.50
C LYS A 223 11.04 -2.80 13.36
N ASP A 224 11.33 -1.91 12.41
CA ASP A 224 10.59 -0.66 12.25
C ASP A 224 9.19 -0.90 11.65
N LEU A 225 9.03 -1.92 10.79
CA LEU A 225 7.71 -2.37 10.33
C LEU A 225 6.84 -2.87 11.49
N LEU A 226 7.37 -3.77 12.33
CA LEU A 226 6.63 -4.30 13.47
C LEU A 226 6.25 -3.20 14.47
N ALA A 227 7.17 -2.27 14.72
CA ALA A 227 6.91 -1.12 15.57
C ALA A 227 5.80 -0.22 14.99
N TYR A 228 5.84 0.06 13.68
CA TYR A 228 4.83 0.87 13.02
C TYR A 228 3.45 0.19 13.05
N TYR A 229 3.37 -1.08 12.65
CA TYR A 229 2.10 -1.81 12.58
C TYR A 229 1.43 -1.97 13.95
N SER A 230 2.21 -2.29 14.99
CA SER A 230 1.68 -2.44 16.35
C SER A 230 1.09 -1.16 16.94
N THR A 231 1.49 0.02 16.44
CA THR A 231 1.08 1.32 16.98
C THR A 231 0.16 2.13 16.07
N ASN A 232 0.13 1.84 14.77
CA ASN A 232 -0.60 2.65 13.79
C ASN A 232 -1.65 1.87 12.99
N VAL A 233 -1.59 0.54 12.92
CA VAL A 233 -2.43 -0.25 11.99
C VAL A 233 -3.35 -1.19 12.75
N VAL A 234 -4.61 -1.27 12.33
CA VAL A 234 -5.57 -2.24 12.87
C VAL A 234 -5.15 -3.63 12.42
N SER A 235 -4.75 -4.47 13.38
CA SER A 235 -4.32 -5.84 13.12
C SER A 235 -5.49 -6.82 13.04
N GLY A 236 -5.33 -7.90 12.28
CA GLY A 236 -6.26 -9.03 12.22
C GLY A 236 -7.28 -9.01 11.07
N ARG A 237 -8.19 -10.00 11.07
CA ARG A 237 -9.23 -10.14 10.04
C ARG A 237 -10.16 -8.93 10.06
N GLY A 238 -10.26 -8.24 8.92
CA GLY A 238 -11.03 -7.00 8.76
C GLY A 238 -10.20 -5.73 8.91
N GLY A 239 -8.93 -5.81 9.31
CA GLY A 239 -7.99 -4.68 9.35
C GLY A 239 -7.45 -4.27 7.97
N TYR A 240 -7.62 -5.12 6.96
CA TYR A 240 -7.21 -4.87 5.59
C TYR A 240 -8.16 -5.48 4.56
N ARG A 241 -8.05 -5.02 3.32
CA ARG A 241 -8.79 -5.54 2.15
C ARG A 241 -7.94 -5.48 0.90
N CYS A 242 -7.98 -6.53 0.09
CA CYS A 242 -7.43 -6.52 -1.26
C CYS A 242 -8.34 -5.70 -2.20
N VAL A 243 -7.78 -4.65 -2.81
CA VAL A 243 -8.50 -3.74 -3.72
C VAL A 243 -8.16 -4.05 -5.18
N GLU A 244 -6.97 -4.62 -5.42
CA GLU A 244 -6.51 -5.00 -6.76
C GLU A 244 -5.64 -6.25 -6.67
N MET A 245 -5.84 -7.19 -7.61
CA MET A 245 -4.96 -8.35 -7.80
C MET A 245 -4.77 -8.63 -9.29
N MET A 246 -3.58 -8.36 -9.79
CA MET A 246 -3.12 -8.73 -11.12
C MET A 246 -1.82 -9.54 -11.00
N PRO A 247 -1.47 -10.39 -11.98
CA PRO A 247 -0.11 -10.92 -12.03
C PRO A 247 0.91 -9.78 -11.90
N GLY A 248 1.90 -9.93 -11.02
CA GLY A 248 2.94 -8.93 -10.81
C GLY A 248 2.56 -7.75 -9.90
N ARG A 249 1.28 -7.58 -9.53
CA ARG A 249 0.84 -6.45 -8.69
C ARG A 249 -0.40 -6.75 -7.85
N ALA A 250 -0.33 -6.44 -6.57
CA ALA A 250 -1.50 -6.39 -5.69
C ALA A 250 -1.54 -5.08 -4.91
N VAL A 251 -2.75 -4.65 -4.55
CA VAL A 251 -2.98 -3.42 -3.79
C VAL A 251 -3.90 -3.75 -2.62
N PHE A 252 -3.44 -3.45 -1.42
CA PHE A 252 -4.19 -3.68 -0.19
C PHE A 252 -4.45 -2.35 0.51
N GLU A 253 -5.70 -2.15 0.91
CA GLU A 253 -6.10 -1.05 1.77
C GLU A 253 -6.11 -1.53 3.22
N GLU A 254 -5.45 -0.79 4.09
CA GLU A 254 -5.32 -1.09 5.52
C GLU A 254 -5.97 0.01 6.34
N LEU A 255 -6.62 -0.38 7.44
CA LEU A 255 -7.21 0.55 8.38
C LEU A 255 -6.18 1.00 9.40
N LEU A 256 -6.12 2.30 9.63
CA LEU A 256 -5.28 2.89 10.67
C LEU A 256 -6.03 2.90 12.01
N LEU A 257 -5.28 2.77 13.09
CA LEU A 257 -5.79 3.02 14.43
C LEU A 257 -6.30 4.47 14.50
N THR A 258 -7.51 4.64 15.01
CA THR A 258 -8.17 5.95 15.04
C THR A 258 -7.50 6.82 16.11
N GLY A 259 -6.95 7.97 15.71
CA GLY A 259 -6.55 9.00 16.67
C GLY A 259 -7.78 9.71 17.29
N ASP A 260 -7.57 10.64 18.20
CA ASP A 260 -8.63 11.35 18.98
C ASP A 260 -9.76 12.02 18.16
N THR A 261 -9.65 12.06 16.82
CA THR A 261 -10.61 12.73 15.92
C THR A 261 -11.73 11.81 15.38
N GLY A 262 -11.80 10.54 15.78
CA GLY A 262 -12.94 9.65 15.50
C GLY A 262 -13.16 9.23 14.03
N ASN A 263 -12.43 9.81 13.08
CA ASN A 263 -12.48 9.41 11.67
C ASN A 263 -11.53 8.25 11.39
N GLN A 264 -12.10 7.14 10.89
CA GLN A 264 -11.35 5.99 10.43
C GLN A 264 -10.52 6.38 9.19
N ARG A 265 -9.19 6.35 9.34
CA ARG A 265 -8.25 6.61 8.24
C ARG A 265 -7.82 5.29 7.63
N SER A 266 -7.55 5.27 6.32
CA SER A 266 -6.95 4.13 5.64
C SER A 266 -5.64 4.53 4.96
N ARG A 267 -4.80 3.52 4.71
CA ARG A 267 -3.60 3.63 3.88
C ARG A 267 -3.60 2.51 2.85
N THR A 268 -2.71 2.62 1.86
CA THR A 268 -2.55 1.61 0.83
C THR A 268 -1.13 1.08 0.84
N VAL A 269 -1.01 -0.26 0.82
CA VAL A 269 0.25 -0.97 0.59
C VAL A 269 0.19 -1.63 -0.77
N VAL A 270 1.26 -1.46 -1.53
CA VAL A 270 1.38 -2.00 -2.89
C VAL A 270 2.38 -3.14 -2.85
N PHE A 271 1.97 -4.30 -3.34
CA PHE A 271 2.83 -5.46 -3.48
C PHE A 271 3.17 -5.68 -4.94
N THR A 272 4.42 -5.97 -5.24
CA THR A 272 4.88 -6.25 -6.61
C THR A 272 5.66 -7.54 -6.66
N GLU A 273 5.46 -8.31 -7.73
CA GLU A 273 6.29 -9.46 -8.07
C GLU A 273 7.07 -9.14 -9.35
N THR A 274 8.36 -9.44 -9.34
CA THR A 274 9.22 -9.29 -10.52
C THR A 274 10.26 -10.39 -10.53
N GLY A 275 10.17 -11.30 -11.50
CA GLY A 275 11.14 -12.39 -11.63
C GLY A 275 11.16 -13.36 -10.45
N GLY A 276 10.03 -13.54 -9.75
CA GLY A 276 9.91 -14.36 -8.55
C GLY A 276 10.29 -13.66 -7.24
N SER A 277 10.82 -12.43 -7.28
CA SER A 277 11.05 -11.62 -6.09
C SER A 277 9.79 -10.81 -5.76
N TYR A 278 9.39 -10.84 -4.49
CA TYR A 278 8.24 -10.09 -3.98
C TYR A 278 8.71 -8.90 -3.16
N ARG A 279 7.98 -7.79 -3.25
CA ARG A 279 8.26 -6.58 -2.48
C ARG A 279 6.98 -5.89 -2.05
N ALA A 280 6.97 -5.38 -0.83
CA ALA A 280 5.96 -4.47 -0.29
C ALA A 280 6.49 -3.02 -0.32
N ASP A 281 5.79 -2.14 -1.05
CA ASP A 281 6.05 -0.70 -1.07
C ASP A 281 5.30 -0.03 0.09
N GLU A 282 6.00 0.06 1.21
CA GLU A 282 5.54 0.64 2.47
C GLU A 282 5.85 2.15 2.55
N LYS A 283 4.83 2.98 2.30
CA LYS A 283 4.94 4.44 2.46
C LYS A 283 4.79 4.85 3.92
N ILE A 284 5.77 4.49 4.74
CA ILE A 284 5.84 4.86 6.16
C ILE A 284 6.70 6.12 6.28
N PRO A 285 6.19 7.23 6.86
CA PRO A 285 6.98 8.45 7.06
C PRO A 285 8.21 8.18 7.93
N GLN A 286 9.30 8.91 7.66
CA GLN A 286 10.52 8.83 8.45
C GLN A 286 10.96 10.23 8.84
N ILE A 287 11.38 10.35 10.09
CA ILE A 287 11.82 11.61 10.68
C ILE A 287 13.34 11.69 10.53
N LEU A 288 13.84 12.81 10.04
CA LEU A 288 15.28 13.07 9.94
C LEU A 288 15.91 13.05 11.34
N ASP A 289 16.91 12.21 11.53
CA ASP A 289 17.71 12.22 12.77
C ASP A 289 18.49 13.54 12.85
N GLN A 290 18.53 14.15 14.04
CA GLN A 290 19.29 15.37 14.27
C GLN A 290 20.76 15.22 13.89
N ALA A 291 21.37 14.04 14.14
CA ALA A 291 22.74 13.76 13.74
C ALA A 291 22.93 13.87 12.21
N ASP A 292 21.91 13.51 11.43
CA ASP A 292 21.95 13.60 9.97
C ASP A 292 21.68 14.99 9.40
N SER A 293 21.29 15.94 10.26
CA SER A 293 21.18 17.36 9.90
C SER A 293 22.49 18.14 10.06
N VAL A 294 23.54 17.50 10.56
CA VAL A 294 24.87 18.08 10.78
C VAL A 294 25.85 17.54 9.74
N LEU A 295 26.59 18.44 9.08
CA LEU A 295 27.61 18.07 8.10
C LEU A 295 29.01 18.24 8.69
N PHE A 296 29.84 17.21 8.50
CA PHE A 296 31.23 17.16 8.91
C PHE A 296 32.19 17.18 7.70
N PHE A 297 33.37 17.76 7.92
CA PHE A 297 34.52 17.66 7.02
C PHE A 297 35.74 17.28 7.84
N ARG A 298 36.31 16.09 7.57
CA ARG A 298 37.47 15.54 8.31
C ARG A 298 37.26 15.55 9.83
N GLU A 299 36.14 14.97 10.29
CA GLU A 299 35.74 14.87 11.70
C GLU A 299 35.47 16.22 12.40
N GLN A 300 35.56 17.35 11.69
CA GLN A 300 35.19 18.66 12.21
C GLN A 300 33.79 19.03 11.73
N VAL A 301 32.98 19.58 12.63
CA VAL A 301 31.67 20.14 12.27
C VAL A 301 31.89 21.27 11.27
N LEU A 302 31.30 21.12 10.09
CA LEU A 302 31.31 22.14 9.05
C LEU A 302 30.06 23.01 9.12
N PHE A 303 28.89 22.36 9.20
CA PHE A 303 27.59 23.03 9.30
C PHE A 303 26.70 22.30 10.30
N GLU A 304 26.20 23.04 11.29
CA GLU A 304 25.27 22.56 12.30
C GLU A 304 24.12 23.56 12.45
N ALA A 305 22.90 23.05 12.43
CA ALA A 305 21.70 23.86 12.53
C ALA A 305 21.34 24.16 13.99
N GLY A 306 21.69 25.36 14.44
CA GLY A 306 21.24 25.92 15.72
C GLY A 306 19.83 26.50 15.66
N GLU A 307 19.37 27.11 16.77
CA GLU A 307 18.03 27.74 16.88
C GLU A 307 17.82 28.91 15.91
N SER A 308 18.89 29.54 15.43
CA SER A 308 18.86 30.69 14.52
C SER A 308 19.14 30.32 13.05
N GLY A 309 19.12 29.03 12.72
CA GLY A 309 19.47 28.52 11.39
C GLY A 309 20.97 28.22 11.24
N VAL A 310 21.37 27.79 10.05
CA VAL A 310 22.77 27.49 9.70
C VAL A 310 23.37 28.69 8.98
N ARG A 311 24.56 29.13 9.37
CA ARG A 311 25.26 30.25 8.70
C ARG A 311 26.55 29.79 8.03
N ILE A 312 26.90 30.46 6.94
CA ILE A 312 28.20 30.35 6.28
C ILE A 312 28.95 31.68 6.40
N LEU A 313 30.24 31.61 6.75
CA LEU A 313 31.12 32.76 6.91
C LEU A 313 32.43 32.52 6.16
N SER A 314 32.80 33.43 5.26
CA SER A 314 34.05 33.36 4.49
C SER A 314 35.29 33.13 5.37
N SER A 315 35.41 33.82 6.51
CA SER A 315 36.57 33.73 7.41
C SER A 315 36.79 32.35 8.03
N SER A 316 35.72 31.62 8.36
CA SER A 316 35.80 30.26 8.90
C SER A 316 35.83 29.21 7.79
N SER A 317 34.99 29.34 6.77
CA SER A 317 34.88 28.37 5.67
C SER A 317 36.15 28.31 4.83
N ILE A 318 36.77 29.46 4.48
CA ILE A 318 38.02 29.47 3.70
C ILE A 318 39.18 28.88 4.50
N LYS A 319 39.22 29.12 5.82
CA LYS A 319 40.23 28.53 6.71
C LYS A 319 40.13 26.99 6.76
N LEU A 320 38.91 26.46 6.72
CA LEU A 320 38.65 25.02 6.85
C LEU A 320 38.70 24.27 5.51
N LEU A 321 38.08 24.84 4.46
CA LEU A 321 37.88 24.20 3.15
C LEU A 321 38.88 24.67 2.08
N GLY A 322 39.59 25.77 2.33
CA GLY A 322 40.44 26.44 1.35
C GLY A 322 39.67 27.43 0.47
N ILE A 323 40.33 27.93 -0.56
CA ILE A 323 39.74 28.90 -1.51
C ILE A 323 38.66 28.17 -2.34
N PRO A 324 37.45 28.74 -2.49
CA PRO A 324 36.41 28.15 -3.33
C PRO A 324 36.80 28.14 -4.82
N LEU A 325 36.25 27.18 -5.56
CA LEU A 325 36.34 27.08 -7.01
C LEU A 325 35.54 28.19 -7.70
N SER A 326 34.38 28.54 -7.15
CA SER A 326 33.57 29.67 -7.60
C SER A 326 32.77 30.29 -6.46
N LEU A 327 32.47 31.58 -6.61
CA LEU A 327 31.60 32.37 -5.75
C LEU A 327 30.71 33.22 -6.65
N ASP A 328 29.45 32.83 -6.77
CA ASP A 328 28.53 33.37 -7.76
C ASP A 328 27.31 33.98 -7.08
N ILE A 329 26.90 35.18 -7.48
CA ILE A 329 25.60 35.75 -7.11
C ILE A 329 24.55 35.16 -8.05
N THR A 330 23.58 34.44 -7.51
CA THR A 330 22.58 33.69 -8.29
C THR A 330 21.23 34.40 -8.36
N GLY A 331 20.98 35.39 -7.50
CA GLY A 331 19.78 36.21 -7.55
C GLY A 331 19.58 37.08 -6.31
N GLU A 332 18.37 37.56 -6.14
CA GLU A 332 17.89 38.28 -4.96
C GLU A 332 16.55 37.68 -4.53
N ASP A 333 16.27 37.68 -3.23
CA ASP A 333 14.96 37.25 -2.72
C ASP A 333 13.91 38.37 -2.80
N GLU A 334 12.67 38.08 -2.37
CA GLU A 334 11.58 39.05 -2.38
C GLU A 334 11.81 40.28 -1.48
N LYS A 335 12.76 40.21 -0.54
CA LYS A 335 13.14 41.28 0.39
C LYS A 335 14.36 42.06 -0.09
N GLY A 336 14.98 41.65 -1.21
CA GLY A 336 16.18 42.25 -1.77
C GLY A 336 17.49 41.73 -1.15
N ASP A 337 17.45 40.65 -0.38
CA ASP A 337 18.65 39.99 0.13
C ASP A 337 19.31 39.16 -0.99
N THR A 338 20.65 39.20 -1.07
CA THR A 338 21.39 38.53 -2.14
C THR A 338 21.42 37.01 -1.92
N ILE A 339 21.05 36.26 -2.95
CA ILE A 339 21.24 34.81 -3.01
C ILE A 339 22.58 34.55 -3.70
N PHE A 340 23.46 33.83 -3.02
CA PHE A 340 24.77 33.49 -3.54
C PHE A 340 25.08 32.01 -3.35
N ARG A 341 26.03 31.54 -4.17
CA ARG A 341 26.49 30.16 -4.19
C ARG A 341 27.99 30.10 -4.09
N VAL A 342 28.48 29.24 -3.20
CA VAL A 342 29.91 28.99 -2.99
C VAL A 342 30.22 27.53 -3.29
N THR A 343 31.20 27.29 -4.15
CA THR A 343 31.53 25.94 -4.63
C THR A 343 32.95 25.55 -4.22
N TRP A 344 33.10 24.38 -3.60
CA TRP A 344 34.38 23.69 -3.35
C TRP A 344 34.38 22.31 -4.02
N PRO A 345 35.53 21.61 -4.11
CA PRO A 345 35.56 20.25 -4.62
C PRO A 345 34.62 19.31 -3.85
N GLY A 346 33.48 18.97 -4.47
CA GLY A 346 32.48 18.05 -3.92
C GLY A 346 31.53 18.65 -2.89
N LEU A 347 31.48 19.98 -2.75
CA LEU A 347 30.59 20.73 -1.87
C LEU A 347 30.09 22.00 -2.58
N GLU A 348 28.79 22.22 -2.58
CA GLU A 348 28.15 23.45 -3.05
C GLU A 348 27.22 23.96 -1.96
N VAL A 349 27.29 25.24 -1.63
CA VAL A 349 26.48 25.87 -0.59
C VAL A 349 25.75 27.06 -1.19
N GLU A 350 24.43 27.06 -1.09
CA GLU A 350 23.57 28.20 -1.44
C GLU A 350 23.08 28.90 -0.17
N ALA A 351 23.24 30.21 -0.11
CA ALA A 351 22.92 31.01 1.06
C ALA A 351 22.31 32.37 0.68
N LEU A 352 21.59 32.93 1.64
CA LEU A 352 20.97 34.26 1.58
C LEU A 352 21.74 35.22 2.50
N GLY A 353 22.24 36.33 1.99
CA GLY A 353 22.95 37.32 2.79
C GLY A 353 23.82 38.27 1.96
N SER A 354 25.04 38.52 2.43
CA SER A 354 26.00 39.41 1.78
C SER A 354 27.09 38.61 1.07
N CYS A 355 27.44 39.03 -0.16
CA CYS A 355 28.45 38.40 -0.99
C CYS A 355 29.19 39.45 -1.84
N ASP A 356 30.51 39.40 -1.82
CA ASP A 356 31.41 40.15 -2.69
C ASP A 356 32.42 39.16 -3.33
N PRO A 357 32.18 38.78 -4.61
CA PRO A 357 33.05 37.89 -5.36
C PRO A 357 34.50 38.39 -5.49
N ASP A 358 34.72 39.71 -5.58
CA ASP A 358 36.04 40.28 -5.83
C ASP A 358 36.96 40.15 -4.62
N SER A 359 36.40 40.30 -3.42
CA SER A 359 37.13 40.13 -2.16
C SER A 359 37.02 38.72 -1.57
N LEU A 360 36.29 37.81 -2.22
CA LEU A 360 35.90 36.48 -1.70
C LEU A 360 35.26 36.57 -0.30
N SER A 361 34.48 37.63 -0.06
CA SER A 361 33.80 37.86 1.20
C SER A 361 32.34 37.43 1.10
N PHE A 362 31.91 36.61 2.05
CA PHE A 362 30.51 36.18 2.15
C PHE A 362 30.12 35.91 3.60
N ASP A 363 28.86 36.22 3.91
CA ASP A 363 28.16 35.90 5.16
C ASP A 363 26.67 35.77 4.87
N GLY A 364 26.08 34.61 5.19
CA GLY A 364 24.66 34.38 4.93
C GLY A 364 24.09 33.18 5.68
N MET A 365 22.76 33.13 5.70
CA MET A 365 21.98 31.97 6.15
C MET A 365 21.95 30.93 5.03
N ILE A 366 22.36 29.71 5.32
CA ILE A 366 22.37 28.61 4.36
C ILE A 366 20.95 28.14 4.09
N ARG A 367 20.60 28.04 2.82
CA ARG A 367 19.34 27.43 2.35
C ARG A 367 19.56 25.99 1.92
N GLN A 368 20.69 25.72 1.28
CA GLN A 368 20.95 24.41 0.70
C GLN A 368 22.44 24.06 0.72
N ILE A 369 22.74 22.80 1.01
CA ILE A 369 24.09 22.23 0.94
C ILE A 369 24.02 20.98 0.09
N HIS A 370 24.84 20.91 -0.97
CA HIS A 370 25.03 19.72 -1.78
C HIS A 370 26.41 19.14 -1.54
N VAL A 371 26.48 17.83 -1.26
CA VAL A 371 27.75 17.10 -1.15
C VAL A 371 27.78 15.90 -2.07
N SER A 372 28.87 15.75 -2.82
CA SER A 372 29.06 14.66 -3.79
C SER A 372 30.37 13.89 -3.60
N TYR A 373 31.23 14.30 -2.66
CA TYR A 373 32.50 13.61 -2.34
C TYR A 373 32.47 12.95 -0.97
N SER A 374 33.15 11.81 -0.85
CA SER A 374 33.23 11.00 0.37
C SER A 374 33.99 11.63 1.55
N ARG A 375 34.55 12.83 1.38
CA ARG A 375 35.22 13.59 2.46
C ARG A 375 34.24 14.34 3.36
N PHE A 376 32.99 14.47 2.90
CA PHE A 376 31.90 15.07 3.65
C PHE A 376 30.99 13.95 4.12
N GLU A 377 30.58 14.02 5.38
CA GLU A 377 29.69 13.03 5.98
C GLU A 377 28.72 13.69 6.95
N THR A 378 27.56 13.07 7.14
CA THR A 378 26.63 13.48 8.18
C THR A 378 27.13 13.06 9.57
N GLY A 379 26.52 13.57 10.64
CA GLY A 379 26.87 13.16 12.01
C GLY A 379 26.63 11.68 12.31
N SER A 380 25.75 11.00 11.57
CA SER A 380 25.63 9.54 11.67
C SER A 380 26.64 8.78 10.80
N GLY A 381 27.44 9.47 9.99
CA GLY A 381 28.44 8.90 9.08
C GLY A 381 27.95 8.59 7.67
N LEU A 382 26.79 9.10 7.24
CA LEU A 382 26.35 8.95 5.84
C LEU A 382 27.19 9.84 4.93
N ARG A 383 27.69 9.28 3.83
CA ARG A 383 28.50 10.02 2.85
C ARG A 383 28.32 9.52 1.42
N PRO A 384 28.59 10.39 0.42
CA PRO A 384 28.74 9.94 -0.96
C PRO A 384 29.74 8.78 -1.08
N GLY A 385 29.38 7.78 -1.88
CA GLY A 385 30.10 6.52 -2.05
C GLY A 385 29.68 5.40 -1.10
N ASN A 386 28.89 5.66 -0.05
CA ASN A 386 28.30 4.57 0.74
C ASN A 386 27.30 3.77 -0.09
N SER A 387 27.16 2.48 0.23
CA SER A 387 26.06 1.67 -0.29
C SER A 387 24.72 2.24 0.18
N VAL A 388 23.67 2.13 -0.65
CA VAL A 388 22.31 2.47 -0.26
C VAL A 388 21.83 1.70 0.98
N HIS A 389 22.41 0.53 1.28
CA HIS A 389 22.06 -0.22 2.48
C HIS A 389 22.46 0.52 3.77
N GLU A 390 23.50 1.37 3.73
CA GLU A 390 23.84 2.28 4.84
C GLU A 390 22.73 3.32 5.08
N LEU A 391 22.08 3.79 4.02
CA LEU A 391 20.92 4.66 4.15
C LEU A 391 19.74 3.88 4.77
N TYR A 392 19.46 2.67 4.29
CA TYR A 392 18.34 1.86 4.78
C TYR A 392 18.52 1.39 6.23
N LEU A 393 19.75 1.30 6.73
CA LEU A 393 20.05 1.07 8.13
C LEU A 393 19.54 2.17 9.06
N ARG A 394 19.48 3.41 8.56
CA ARG A 394 19.03 4.59 9.30
C ARG A 394 17.58 4.94 8.96
N TYR A 395 17.24 4.80 7.68
CA TYR A 395 15.95 5.15 7.09
C TYR A 395 15.41 3.99 6.22
N PRO A 396 14.87 2.91 6.83
CA PRO A 396 14.41 1.71 6.13
C PRO A 396 13.38 1.92 5.02
N PHE A 397 12.62 3.02 5.05
CA PHE A 397 11.57 3.35 4.09
C PHE A 397 11.96 4.48 3.13
N ALA A 398 13.26 4.80 3.01
CA ALA A 398 13.71 5.98 2.25
C ALA A 398 13.30 5.87 0.77
N ARG A 399 13.36 4.67 0.21
CA ARG A 399 13.01 4.41 -1.19
C ARG A 399 11.55 4.74 -1.49
N GLU A 400 10.63 4.31 -0.61
CA GLU A 400 9.19 4.52 -0.78
C GLU A 400 8.78 5.98 -0.61
N ASN A 401 9.61 6.77 0.08
CA ASN A 401 9.44 8.21 0.28
C ASN A 401 10.29 9.06 -0.69
N GLY A 402 10.77 8.47 -1.79
CA GLY A 402 11.51 9.21 -2.83
C GLY A 402 12.87 9.74 -2.38
N TYR A 403 13.45 9.15 -1.33
CA TYR A 403 14.73 9.54 -0.74
C TYR A 403 14.75 10.97 -0.16
N LEU A 404 13.58 11.45 0.27
CA LEU A 404 13.40 12.70 1.00
C LEU A 404 13.03 12.38 2.45
N ILE A 405 13.84 12.85 3.40
CA ILE A 405 13.65 12.60 4.83
C ILE A 405 13.59 13.96 5.53
N GLN A 406 12.49 14.23 6.22
CA GLN A 406 12.21 15.55 6.79
C GLN A 406 12.17 15.52 8.31
N ASP A 407 12.61 16.60 8.94
CA ASP A 407 12.33 16.88 10.34
C ASP A 407 10.96 17.58 10.47
N THR A 408 10.16 17.18 11.45
CA THR A 408 8.84 17.77 11.75
C THR A 408 8.80 18.45 13.12
N GLN A 409 9.89 18.45 13.88
CA GLN A 409 9.90 18.87 15.28
C GLN A 409 10.49 20.27 15.54
N ALA A 410 10.94 20.99 14.51
CA ALA A 410 11.61 22.29 14.66
C ALA A 410 10.87 23.44 13.97
N ALA A 411 11.10 24.67 14.47
CA ALA A 411 10.63 25.91 13.85
C ALA A 411 11.28 26.20 12.47
N VAL A 412 12.34 25.46 12.13
CA VAL A 412 13.05 25.47 10.85
C VAL A 412 12.89 24.08 10.25
N SER A 413 12.38 23.98 9.02
CA SER A 413 12.23 22.68 8.36
C SER A 413 13.58 22.24 7.80
N ARG A 414 13.91 20.96 8.00
CA ARG A 414 15.15 20.36 7.52
C ARG A 414 14.82 19.16 6.67
N THR A 415 15.37 19.09 5.48
CA THR A 415 15.20 17.94 4.58
C THR A 415 16.56 17.40 4.17
N LEU A 416 16.77 16.10 4.36
CA LEU A 416 17.84 15.35 3.71
C LEU A 416 17.28 14.70 2.44
N ALA A 417 17.77 15.15 1.29
CA ALA A 417 17.51 14.55 -0.01
C ALA A 417 18.72 13.73 -0.46
N VAL A 418 18.50 12.46 -0.83
CA VAL A 418 19.57 11.54 -1.23
C VAL A 418 19.41 11.14 -2.69
N GLN A 419 20.46 11.30 -3.48
CA GLN A 419 20.53 10.82 -4.86
C GLN A 419 21.39 9.56 -4.92
N LEU A 420 20.90 8.54 -5.62
CA LEU A 420 21.58 7.26 -5.79
C LEU A 420 22.05 7.07 -7.23
N GLU A 421 23.19 6.41 -7.39
CA GLU A 421 23.69 5.88 -8.65
C GLU A 421 24.18 4.44 -8.45
N SER A 422 23.61 3.48 -9.20
CA SER A 422 24.01 2.06 -9.15
C SER A 422 24.08 1.46 -7.73
N ASP A 423 23.08 1.73 -6.90
CA ASP A 423 22.98 1.31 -5.48
C ASP A 423 24.00 1.96 -4.51
N TYR A 424 24.64 3.05 -4.92
CA TYR A 424 25.48 3.89 -4.07
C TYR A 424 24.93 5.30 -3.93
N ILE A 425 25.21 5.94 -2.80
CA ILE A 425 24.90 7.35 -2.57
C ILE A 425 25.82 8.18 -3.46
N ALA A 426 25.26 8.87 -4.45
CA ALA A 426 26.01 9.77 -5.32
C ALA A 426 26.06 11.20 -4.74
N ARG A 427 24.97 11.62 -4.10
CA ARG A 427 24.85 12.97 -3.54
C ARG A 427 23.95 12.97 -2.31
N LEU A 428 24.32 13.76 -1.31
CA LEU A 428 23.43 14.17 -0.22
C LEU A 428 23.15 15.66 -0.38
N THR A 429 21.92 16.07 -0.09
CA THR A 429 21.51 17.47 -0.12
C THR A 429 20.75 17.78 1.16
N LEU A 430 21.26 18.74 1.93
CA LEU A 430 20.56 19.28 3.10
C LEU A 430 19.86 20.57 2.69
N ILE A 431 18.57 20.66 2.98
CA ILE A 431 17.72 21.82 2.68
C ILE A 431 17.21 22.37 4.01
N PHE A 432 17.27 23.70 4.15
CA PHE A 432 16.84 24.44 5.33
C PHE A 432 15.82 25.49 4.87
N ASP A 433 14.58 25.34 5.33
CA ASP A 433 13.45 26.23 5.02
C ASP A 433 12.93 26.97 6.26
#